data_AF-A0A7U7SWR9-F1
#
_entry.id   AF-A0A7U7SWR9-F1
#
_cell.length_a   1.000
_cell.length_b   1.000
_cell.length_c   1.000
_cell.angle_alpha   90.00
_cell.angle_beta   90.00
_cell.angle_gamma   90.00
#
_symmetry.space_group_name_H-M   'P 1'
#
loop_
_entity.id
_entity.type
_entity.pdbx_description
1 polymer ?
#
loop_
_entity_poly.entity_id
_entity_poly.type
_entity_poly.pdbx_seq_one_letter_code
_entity_poly.pdbx_strand_id
1 'polypeptide(L)'
;VGDKSWLAKKYGKLDLLTWRDDISKGFEECMRVLKPNGILIFKWNEDQIKLSEILKIIDFEPLFGNKRSKTHWLVFMKEEQA
;
A
#
# COMPACT_ATOMS: atom_id res chain seq x y z
N VAL A 1 -13.07 10.62 6.42
CA VAL A 1 -13.92 11.19 5.36
C VAL A 1 -15.35 10.69 5.56
N GLY A 2 -16.37 11.56 5.43
CA GLY A 2 -17.77 11.17 5.59
C GLY A 2 -18.34 10.47 4.35
N ASP A 3 -19.24 9.51 4.54
CA ASP A 3 -19.71 8.61 3.47
C ASP A 3 -20.54 9.33 2.38
N LYS A 4 -21.10 10.50 2.70
CA LYS A 4 -21.81 11.36 1.73
C LYS A 4 -20.90 12.32 0.95
N SER A 5 -19.61 12.39 1.28
CA SER A 5 -18.68 13.32 0.62
C SER A 5 -18.42 12.94 -0.84
N TRP A 6 -18.17 13.94 -1.69
CA TRP A 6 -17.83 13.71 -3.10
C TRP A 6 -16.56 12.86 -3.26
N LEU A 7 -15.58 13.02 -2.36
CA LEU A 7 -14.34 12.24 -2.37
C LEU A 7 -14.61 10.74 -2.13
N ALA A 8 -15.44 10.39 -1.15
CA ALA A 8 -15.81 9.00 -0.89
C ALA A 8 -16.57 8.39 -2.07
N LYS A 9 -17.48 9.16 -2.69
CA LYS A 9 -18.21 8.68 -3.87
C LYS A 9 -17.31 8.50 -5.10
N LYS A 10 -16.32 9.37 -5.29
CA LYS A 10 -15.44 9.35 -6.46
C LYS A 10 -14.30 8.33 -6.34
N TYR A 11 -13.68 8.24 -5.17
CA TYR A 11 -12.45 7.46 -4.96
C TYR A 11 -12.65 6.26 -4.05
N GLY A 12 -13.86 6.06 -3.52
CA GLY A 12 -14.12 5.07 -2.49
C GLY A 12 -13.56 5.48 -1.13
N LYS A 13 -13.71 4.57 -0.17
CA LYS A 13 -13.20 4.67 1.19
C LYS A 13 -12.83 3.26 1.64
N LEU A 14 -11.72 3.15 2.36
CA LEU A 14 -11.36 1.88 3.01
C LEU A 14 -12.38 1.56 4.10
N ASP A 15 -12.84 0.31 4.12
CA ASP A 15 -13.67 -0.19 5.20
C ASP A 15 -12.84 -0.35 6.47
N LEU A 16 -13.30 0.24 7.58
CA LEU A 16 -12.55 0.25 8.84
C LEU A 16 -12.32 -1.14 9.43
N LEU A 17 -13.16 -2.12 9.09
CA LEU A 17 -13.07 -3.49 9.58
C LEU A 17 -12.18 -4.37 8.68
N THR A 18 -12.23 -4.18 7.36
CA THR A 18 -11.57 -5.09 6.40
C THR A 18 -10.33 -4.52 5.71
N TRP A 19 -10.01 -3.23 5.88
CA TRP A 19 -8.94 -2.58 5.11
C TRP A 19 -7.59 -3.29 5.20
N ARG A 20 -7.28 -3.96 6.33
CA ARG A 20 -6.02 -4.69 6.51
C ARG A 20 -5.91 -5.84 5.52
N ASP A 21 -6.97 -6.63 5.42
CA ASP A 21 -7.03 -7.76 4.49
C ASP A 21 -7.04 -7.27 3.04
N ASP A 22 -7.77 -6.17 2.78
CA ASP A 22 -7.87 -5.59 1.42
C ASP A 22 -6.50 -5.10 0.93
N ILE A 23 -5.74 -4.40 1.78
CA ILE A 23 -4.39 -3.92 1.44
C ILE A 23 -3.42 -5.09 1.30
N SER A 24 -3.42 -6.04 2.23
CA SER A 24 -2.52 -7.20 2.22
C SER A 24 -2.69 -8.00 0.92
N LYS A 25 -3.93 -8.42 0.61
CA LYS A 25 -4.26 -9.15 -0.63
C LYS A 25 -3.99 -8.34 -1.89
N GLY A 26 -4.27 -7.04 -1.86
CA GLY A 26 -3.97 -6.15 -2.98
C GLY A 26 -2.48 -6.07 -3.26
N PHE A 27 -1.65 -6.05 -2.22
CA PHE A 27 -0.19 -6.02 -2.35
C PHE A 27 0.35 -7.36 -2.87
N GLU A 28 -0.13 -8.48 -2.33
CA GLU A 28 0.20 -9.82 -2.84
C GLU A 28 -0.13 -9.96 -4.33
N GLU A 29 -1.32 -9.51 -4.74
CA GLU A 29 -1.73 -9.58 -6.14
C GLU A 29 -0.85 -8.70 -7.04
N CYS A 30 -0.50 -7.49 -6.59
CA CYS A 30 0.45 -6.63 -7.30
C CYS A 30 1.81 -7.35 -7.49
N MET A 31 2.33 -7.98 -6.45
CA MET A 31 3.59 -8.71 -6.52
C MET A 31 3.47 -9.98 -7.37
N ARG A 32 2.33 -10.67 -7.35
CA ARG A 32 2.07 -11.87 -8.15
C ARG A 32 2.14 -11.58 -9.65
N VAL A 33 1.53 -10.48 -10.10
CA VAL A 33 1.46 -10.12 -11.53
C VAL A 33 2.75 -9.49 -12.08
N LEU A 34 3.63 -8.98 -11.22
CA LEU A 34 4.91 -8.45 -11.66
C LEU A 34 5.79 -9.56 -12.29
N LYS A 35 6.49 -9.22 -13.36
CA LYS A 35 7.59 -10.05 -13.89
C LYS A 35 8.73 -10.15 -12.88
N PRO A 36 9.62 -11.15 -12.98
CA PRO A 36 10.86 -11.19 -12.18
C PRO A 36 11.62 -9.85 -12.26
N ASN A 37 12.14 -9.40 -11.12
CA ASN A 37 12.81 -8.10 -10.97
C ASN A 37 11.92 -6.89 -11.31
N GLY A 38 10.60 -7.07 -11.35
CA GLY A 38 9.62 -6.01 -11.54
C GLY A 38 9.52 -5.09 -10.32
N ILE A 39 9.16 -3.83 -10.55
CA ILE A 39 9.07 -2.80 -9.51
C ILE A 39 7.62 -2.49 -9.16
N LEU A 40 7.32 -2.43 -7.86
CA LEU A 40 6.08 -1.87 -7.32
C LEU A 40 6.38 -0.55 -6.61
N ILE A 41 5.74 0.53 -7.03
CA ILE A 41 5.79 1.83 -6.33
C ILE A 41 4.51 1.97 -5.52
N PHE A 42 4.65 2.03 -4.20
CA PHE A 42 3.54 2.21 -3.28
C PHE A 42 3.54 3.63 -2.73
N LYS A 43 2.47 4.39 -2.96
CA LYS A 43 2.29 5.76 -2.46
C LYS A 43 1.20 5.79 -1.39
N TRP A 44 1.55 6.23 -0.18
CA TRP A 44 0.65 6.23 0.98
C TRP A 44 0.65 7.55 1.73
N ASN A 45 -0.50 8.01 2.20
CA ASN A 45 -0.59 9.14 3.12
C ASN A 45 -0.96 8.64 4.52
N GLU A 46 -0.16 9.00 5.53
CA GLU A 46 -0.30 8.49 6.89
C GLU A 46 -1.20 9.34 7.83
N ASP A 47 -2.02 10.25 7.31
CA ASP A 47 -2.89 11.11 8.12
C ASP A 47 -3.94 10.32 8.91
N GLN A 48 -4.44 9.20 8.36
CA GLN A 48 -5.47 8.36 9.01
C GLN A 48 -4.91 7.04 9.53
N ILE A 49 -4.11 6.34 8.73
CA ILE A 49 -3.53 5.04 9.08
C ILE A 49 -2.02 5.16 8.93
N LYS A 50 -1.28 4.80 9.98
CA LYS A 50 0.17 4.98 10.00
C LYS A 50 0.83 4.04 9.00
N LEU A 51 1.89 4.51 8.34
CA LEU A 51 2.68 3.65 7.44
C LEU A 51 3.22 2.42 8.19
N SER A 52 3.57 2.56 9.47
CA SER A 52 4.02 1.44 10.30
C SER A 52 2.94 0.38 10.54
N GLU A 53 1.65 0.71 10.42
CA GLU A 53 0.58 -0.30 10.45
C GLU A 53 0.45 -1.01 9.11
N ILE A 54 0.63 -0.28 8.00
CA ILE A 54 0.65 -0.85 6.65
C ILE A 54 1.81 -1.83 6.49
N LEU A 55 3.01 -1.48 6.96
CA LEU A 55 4.19 -2.34 6.87
C LEU A 55 4.12 -3.61 7.75
N LYS A 56 3.18 -3.69 8.70
CA LYS A 56 2.97 -4.89 9.53
C LYS A 56 2.10 -5.95 8.84
N ILE A 57 1.38 -5.58 7.79
CA ILE A 57 0.41 -6.45 7.10
C ILE A 57 0.88 -6.81 5.67
N ILE A 58 2.06 -6.33 5.27
CA ILE A 58 2.67 -6.60 3.97
C ILE A 58 3.94 -7.40 4.22
N ASP A 59 4.07 -8.54 3.57
CA ASP A 59 5.20 -9.48 3.73
C ASP A 59 6.40 -9.18 2.81
N PHE A 60 6.49 -7.95 2.29
CA PHE A 60 7.53 -7.53 1.35
C PHE A 60 8.31 -6.35 1.92
N GLU A 61 9.63 -6.38 1.76
CA GLU A 61 10.51 -5.31 2.23
C GLU A 61 10.74 -4.25 1.13
N PRO A 62 10.62 -2.95 1.43
CA PRO A 62 10.94 -1.91 0.46
C PRO A 62 12.46 -1.79 0.27
N LEU A 63 12.90 -1.63 -0.98
CA LEU A 63 14.28 -1.30 -1.31
C LEU A 63 14.70 0.06 -0.74
N PHE A 64 13.83 1.05 -0.92
CA PHE A 64 14.01 2.41 -0.41
C PHE A 64 12.71 3.20 -0.49
N GLY A 65 12.73 4.39 0.11
CA GLY A 65 11.65 5.37 0.02
C GLY A 65 12.02 6.67 0.71
N ASN A 66 11.09 7.64 0.69
CA ASN A 66 11.28 8.86 1.47
C ASN A 66 11.04 8.62 2.96
N LYS A 67 11.83 9.30 3.80
CA LYS A 67 11.72 9.22 5.27
C LYS A 67 10.96 10.40 5.89
N ARG A 68 10.79 11.49 5.14
CA ARG A 68 10.21 12.75 5.61
C ARG A 68 8.95 13.06 4.80
N SER A 69 7.98 13.72 5.44
CA SER A 69 6.61 13.96 4.96
C SER A 69 5.60 12.94 5.48
N LYS A 70 4.33 13.35 5.50
CA LYS A 70 3.19 12.48 5.76
C LYS A 70 2.78 11.65 4.53
N THR A 71 3.23 12.05 3.35
CA THR A 71 3.03 11.25 2.14
C THR A 71 4.33 10.50 1.84
N HIS A 72 4.24 9.19 1.90
CA HIS A 72 5.31 8.24 1.66
C HIS A 72 5.19 7.66 0.26
N TRP A 73 6.33 7.42 -0.36
CA TRP A 73 6.49 6.56 -1.51
C TRP A 73 7.58 5.55 -1.16
N LEU A 74 7.24 4.28 -1.36
CA LEU A 74 8.13 3.14 -1.12
C LEU A 74 8.28 2.39 -2.43
N VAL A 75 9.48 1.89 -2.67
CA VAL A 75 9.81 1.13 -3.87
C VAL A 75 10.13 -0.30 -3.45
N PHE A 76 9.42 -1.27 -4.03
CA PHE A 76 9.60 -2.69 -3.81
C PHE A 76 10.02 -3.36 -5.11
N MET A 77 10.69 -4.49 -5.01
CA MET A 77 11.07 -5.30 -6.17
C MET A 77 10.65 -6.74 -5.95
N LYS A 78 10.10 -7.36 -6.99
CA LYS A 78 9.84 -8.80 -6.98
C LYS A 78 11.15 -9.55 -7.12
N GLU A 79 11.56 -10.21 -6.05
CA GLU A 79 12.71 -11.10 -6.07
C GLU A 79 12.50 -12.22 -7.09
N GLU A 80 13.58 -12.58 -7.76
CA GLU A 80 13.62 -13.75 -8.61
C GLU A 80 13.71 -14.98 -7.69
N GLN A 81 12.73 -15.88 -7.77
CA GLN A 81 12.84 -17.19 -7.12
C GLN A 81 13.99 -17.93 -7.82
N ALA A 82 15.15 -17.98 -7.17
CA ALA A 82 16.31 -18.73 -7.64
C ALA A 82 16.03 -20.24 -7.68
#